data_AF-A0A960YP88-F1
#
_entry.id   AF-A0A960YP88-F1
#
_cell.length_a   1.000
_cell.length_b   1.000
_cell.length_c   1.000
_cell.angle_alpha   90.00
_cell.angle_beta   90.00
_cell.angle_gamma   90.00
#
_symmetry.space_group_name_H-M   'P 1'
#
loop_
_entity.id
_entity.type
_entity.pdbx_description
1 polymer ?
#
loop_
_entity_poly.entity_id
_entity_poly.type
_entity_poly.pdbx_seq_one_letter_code
_entity_poly.pdbx_strand_id
1 'polypeptide(L)'
;MGSTTLDFLVILILILINGFFAAAEIALISIRKGRIKALIEEGNQRAKIISRLQADPDRLFATVQVGVTLVGAIVGVFGGASFKEKLEPWIDRIPNPMVQNFSNEISFAIVVMAIT
;
A
#
# COMPACT_ATOMS: atom_id res chain seq x y z
N MET A 1 -6.87 -25.95 -8.35
CA MET A 1 -5.81 -25.31 -9.17
C MET A 1 -6.22 -23.95 -9.77
N GLY A 2 -7.38 -23.38 -9.43
CA GLY A 2 -7.92 -22.15 -10.07
C GLY A 2 -7.77 -20.83 -9.30
N SER A 3 -6.89 -20.72 -8.30
CA SER A 3 -6.81 -19.52 -7.43
C SER A 3 -5.44 -18.84 -7.38
N THR A 4 -4.33 -19.57 -7.51
CA THR A 4 -2.98 -18.99 -7.30
C THR A 4 -2.68 -17.79 -8.20
N THR A 5 -3.08 -17.82 -9.47
CA THR A 5 -2.86 -16.70 -10.40
C THR A 5 -3.70 -15.48 -10.02
N LEU A 6 -4.92 -15.69 -9.54
CA LEU A 6 -5.79 -14.62 -9.06
C LEU A 6 -5.24 -14.01 -7.77
N ASP A 7 -4.78 -14.83 -6.82
CA ASP A 7 -4.17 -14.36 -5.57
C ASP A 7 -2.93 -13.49 -5.84
N PHE A 8 -2.04 -13.93 -6.74
CA PHE A 8 -0.88 -13.15 -7.16
C PHE A 8 -1.25 -11.84 -7.87
N LEU A 9 -2.26 -11.88 -8.74
CA LEU A 9 -2.73 -10.70 -9.48
C LEU A 9 -3.38 -9.69 -8.54
N VAL A 10 -4.14 -10.14 -7.55
CA VAL A 10 -4.72 -9.30 -6.50
C VAL A 10 -3.61 -8.62 -5.69
N ILE A 11 -2.59 -9.36 -5.23
CA ILE A 11 -1.47 -8.75 -4.50
C ILE A 11 -0.71 -7.75 -5.37
N LEU A 12 -0.43 -8.08 -6.63
CA LEU A 12 0.26 -7.18 -7.54
C LEU A 12 -0.51 -5.86 -7.70
N ILE A 13 -1.84 -5.93 -7.85
CA ILE A 13 -2.69 -4.74 -7.91
C ILE A 13 -2.62 -3.95 -6.59
N LEU A 14 -2.67 -4.62 -5.44
CA LEU A 14 -2.63 -3.97 -4.13
C LEU A 14 -1.28 -3.27 -3.89
N ILE A 15 -0.16 -3.89 -4.28
CA ILE A 15 1.18 -3.26 -4.27
C ILE A 15 1.21 -2.03 -5.18
N LEU A 16 0.66 -2.12 -6.39
CA LEU A 16 0.62 -0.99 -7.31
C LEU A 16 -0.24 0.16 -6.78
N ILE A 17 -1.34 -0.14 -6.11
CA ILE A 17 -2.20 0.87 -5.47
C ILE A 17 -1.44 1.56 -4.34
N ASN A 18 -0.77 0.82 -3.45
CA ASN A 18 0.05 1.41 -2.38
C ASN A 18 1.21 2.24 -2.95
N GLY A 19 1.90 1.72 -3.97
CA GLY A 19 2.95 2.44 -4.68
C GLY A 19 2.45 3.73 -5.33
N PHE A 20 1.24 3.71 -5.91
CA PHE A 20 0.60 4.90 -6.47
C PHE A 20 0.32 5.96 -5.41
N PHE A 21 -0.22 5.55 -4.25
CA PHE A 21 -0.49 6.48 -3.15
C PHE A 21 0.80 7.09 -2.58
N ALA A 22 1.84 6.27 -2.35
CA ALA A 22 3.14 6.74 -1.90
C ALA A 22 3.80 7.67 -2.93
N ALA A 23 3.67 7.37 -4.23
CA ALA A 23 4.18 8.23 -5.29
C ALA A 23 3.43 9.57 -5.35
N ALA A 24 2.11 9.59 -5.16
CA ALA A 24 1.31 10.81 -5.12
C ALA A 24 1.74 11.71 -3.95
N GLU A 25 2.03 11.11 -2.81
CA GLU A 25 2.53 11.78 -1.62
C GLU A 25 3.89 12.44 -1.86
N ILE A 26 4.86 11.66 -2.33
CA ILE A 26 6.21 12.14 -2.65
C ILE A 26 6.17 13.18 -3.77
N ALA A 27 5.31 13.02 -4.78
CA ALA A 27 5.13 13.99 -5.84
C ALA A 27 4.63 15.34 -5.30
N LEU A 28 3.69 15.34 -4.36
CA LEU A 28 3.17 16.56 -3.75
C LEU A 28 4.27 17.32 -2.99
N ILE A 29 5.07 16.60 -2.20
CA ILE A 29 6.14 17.18 -1.37
C ILE A 29 7.34 17.63 -2.21
N SER A 30 7.71 16.86 -3.24
CA SER A 30 8.90 17.12 -4.07
C SER A 30 8.74 18.27 -5.06
N ILE A 31 7.49 18.61 -5.44
CA ILE A 31 7.24 19.71 -6.38
C ILE A 31 7.58 21.06 -5.74
N ARG A 32 8.48 21.81 -6.40
CA ARG A 32 8.86 23.16 -5.99
C ARG A 32 7.68 24.13 -6.12
N LYS A 33 7.36 24.85 -5.05
CA LYS A 33 6.30 25.89 -4.99
C LYS A 33 6.41 26.91 -6.14
N GLY A 34 7.63 27.29 -6.53
CA GLY A 34 7.86 28.22 -7.65
C GLY A 34 7.36 27.70 -9.00
N ARG A 35 7.52 26.39 -9.27
CA ARG A 35 7.02 25.77 -10.52
C ARG A 35 5.48 25.74 -10.55
N ILE A 36 4.85 25.50 -9.41
CA ILE A 36 3.38 25.53 -9.29
C ILE A 36 2.84 26.94 -9.48
N LYS A 37 3.49 27.97 -8.91
CA LYS A 37 3.09 29.38 -9.13
C LYS A 37 3.14 29.75 -10.62
N ALA A 38 4.22 29.41 -11.32
CA ALA A 38 4.33 29.65 -12.77
C ALA A 38 3.20 28.96 -13.55
N LEU A 39 2.87 27.71 -13.23
CA LEU A 39 1.76 26.99 -13.87
C LEU A 39 0.39 27.63 -13.59
N ILE A 40 0.19 28.24 -12.40
CA ILE A 40 -1.04 28.98 -12.08
C ILE A 40 -1.13 30.24 -12.92
N GLU A 41 -0.02 30.97 -13.10
CA GLU A 41 0.08 32.16 -13.94
C GLU A 41 -0.17 31.84 -15.42
N GLU A 42 0.25 30.66 -15.88
CA GLU A 42 -0.06 30.10 -17.21
C GLU A 42 -1.54 29.65 -17.36
N GLY A 43 -2.37 29.81 -16.32
CA GLY A 43 -3.80 29.50 -16.36
C GLY A 43 -4.17 28.06 -16.01
N ASN A 44 -3.23 27.24 -15.53
CA ASN A 44 -3.50 25.84 -15.20
C ASN A 44 -4.31 25.70 -13.90
N GLN A 45 -5.59 25.34 -14.04
CA GLN A 45 -6.49 25.18 -12.89
C GLN A 45 -6.07 24.00 -11.97
N ARG A 46 -5.43 22.96 -12.50
CA ARG A 46 -4.92 21.84 -11.67
C ARG A 46 -3.77 22.29 -10.78
N ALA A 47 -2.94 23.22 -11.23
CA ALA A 47 -1.85 23.79 -10.42
C ALA A 47 -2.39 24.56 -9.20
N LYS A 48 -3.57 25.18 -9.29
CA LYS A 48 -4.24 25.78 -8.12
C LYS A 48 -4.65 24.74 -7.09
N ILE A 49 -5.15 23.58 -7.53
CA ILE A 49 -5.51 22.47 -6.64
C ILE A 49 -4.26 21.96 -5.93
N ILE A 50 -3.18 21.69 -6.67
CA ILE A 50 -1.91 21.25 -6.09
C ILE A 50 -1.34 22.29 -5.13
N SER A 51 -1.41 23.59 -5.46
CA SER A 51 -0.97 24.65 -4.54
C SER A 51 -1.75 24.68 -3.23
N ARG A 52 -3.05 24.36 -3.24
CA ARG A 52 -3.87 24.26 -2.03
C ARG A 52 -3.49 23.01 -1.23
N LEU A 53 -3.29 21.88 -1.89
CA LEU A 53 -2.82 20.64 -1.26
C LEU A 53 -1.41 20.80 -0.66
N GLN A 54 -0.52 21.57 -1.31
CA GLN A 54 0.80 21.89 -0.75
C GLN A 54 0.76 22.85 0.45
N ALA A 55 -0.32 23.62 0.61
CA ALA A 55 -0.50 24.51 1.75
C ALA A 55 -1.01 23.77 2.99
N ASP A 56 -1.76 22.68 2.79
CA ASP A 56 -2.28 21.79 3.83
C ASP A 56 -2.09 20.33 3.39
N PRO A 57 -0.84 19.81 3.44
CA PRO A 57 -0.53 18.46 2.97
C PRO A 57 -1.09 17.37 3.89
N ASP A 58 -1.40 17.72 5.15
CA ASP A 58 -1.96 16.80 6.14
C ASP A 58 -3.29 16.19 5.67
N ARG A 59 -4.09 16.95 4.92
CA ARG A 59 -5.31 16.42 4.28
C ARG A 59 -5.02 15.35 3.23
N LEU A 60 -3.97 15.51 2.43
CA LEU A 60 -3.57 14.51 1.45
C LEU A 60 -3.06 13.26 2.17
N PHE A 61 -2.17 13.42 3.16
CA PHE A 61 -1.61 12.32 3.95
C PHE A 61 -2.70 11.50 4.62
N ALA A 62 -3.66 12.16 5.28
CA ALA A 62 -4.79 11.48 5.90
C ALA A 62 -5.64 10.69 4.89
N THR A 63 -5.86 11.25 3.69
CA THR A 63 -6.62 10.57 2.64
C THR A 63 -5.88 9.35 2.08
N VAL A 64 -4.58 9.51 1.81
CA VAL A 64 -3.69 8.42 1.37
C VAL A 64 -3.66 7.31 2.40
N GLN A 65 -3.52 7.65 3.68
CA GLN A 65 -3.43 6.68 4.76
C GLN A 65 -4.73 5.88 4.98
N VAL A 66 -5.90 6.52 4.81
CA VAL A 66 -7.18 5.80 4.77
C VAL A 66 -7.19 4.83 3.58
N GLY A 67 -6.69 5.24 2.42
CA GLY A 67 -6.51 4.37 1.25
C GLY A 67 -5.63 3.15 1.54
N VAL A 68 -4.45 3.36 2.13
CA VAL A 68 -3.52 2.28 2.53
C VAL A 68 -4.17 1.33 3.54
N THR A 69 -4.92 1.88 4.50
CA THR A 69 -5.64 1.08 5.51
C THR A 69 -6.71 0.19 4.86
N LEU A 70 -7.49 0.73 3.90
CA LEU A 70 -8.49 -0.03 3.16
C LEU A 70 -7.84 -1.14 2.32
N VAL A 71 -6.70 -0.84 1.67
CA VAL A 71 -5.90 -1.83 0.94
C VAL A 71 -5.44 -2.94 1.90
N GLY A 72 -4.90 -2.60 3.07
CA GLY A 72 -4.49 -3.56 4.10
C GLY A 72 -5.64 -4.45 4.60
N ALA A 73 -6.85 -3.91 4.75
CA ALA A 73 -8.03 -4.69 5.11
C ALA A 73 -8.41 -5.70 4.01
N ILE A 74 -8.36 -5.28 2.74
CA ILE A 74 -8.61 -6.15 1.58
C ILE A 74 -7.53 -7.24 1.51
N VAL A 75 -6.25 -6.89 1.68
CA VAL A 75 -5.16 -7.88 1.81
C VAL A 75 -5.46 -8.88 2.92
N GLY A 76 -5.92 -8.42 4.08
CA GLY A 76 -6.19 -9.31 5.19
C GLY A 76 -7.29 -10.33 4.90
N VAL A 77 -8.34 -9.92 4.19
CA VAL A 77 -9.46 -10.80 3.79
C VAL A 77 -9.05 -11.76 2.66
N PHE A 78 -8.37 -11.28 1.63
CA PHE A 78 -8.05 -12.08 0.42
C PHE A 78 -6.70 -12.80 0.51
N GLY A 79 -5.66 -12.14 1.00
CA GLY A 79 -4.34 -12.72 1.22
C GLY A 79 -4.28 -13.60 2.47
N GLY A 80 -5.04 -13.27 3.51
CA GLY A 80 -5.03 -14.01 4.77
C GLY A 80 -5.38 -15.49 4.64
N ALA A 81 -6.36 -15.90 3.84
CA ALA A 81 -6.69 -17.33 3.69
C ALA A 81 -5.79 -18.03 2.66
N SER A 82 -5.61 -17.43 1.47
CA SER A 82 -4.88 -18.05 0.35
C SER A 82 -3.36 -18.09 0.53
N PHE A 83 -2.76 -17.09 1.18
CA PHE A 83 -1.31 -17.06 1.42
C PHE A 83 -0.89 -17.80 2.68
N LYS A 84 -1.75 -17.89 3.71
CA LYS A 84 -1.47 -18.71 4.90
C LYS A 84 -1.25 -20.17 4.52
N GLU A 85 -2.16 -20.76 3.74
CA GLU A 85 -2.03 -22.15 3.26
C GLU A 85 -0.74 -22.40 2.45
N LYS A 86 -0.12 -21.34 1.89
CA LYS A 86 1.12 -21.44 1.11
C LYS A 86 2.38 -21.16 1.92
N LEU A 87 2.33 -20.26 2.91
CA LEU A 87 3.47 -19.92 3.77
C LEU A 87 3.62 -20.90 4.94
N GLU A 88 2.53 -21.44 5.49
CA GLU A 88 2.55 -22.43 6.59
C GLU A 88 3.55 -23.58 6.33
N PRO A 89 3.54 -24.28 5.18
CA PRO A 89 4.49 -25.37 4.94
C PRO A 89 5.96 -24.93 4.80
N TRP A 90 6.24 -23.64 4.58
CA TRP A 90 7.60 -23.09 4.62
C TRP A 90 8.02 -22.77 6.05
N ILE A 91 7.10 -22.29 6.88
CA ILE A 91 7.34 -21.97 8.29
C ILE A 91 7.48 -23.25 9.13
N ASP A 92 6.69 -24.29 8.82
CA ASP A 92 6.75 -25.59 9.52
C ASP A 92 8.08 -26.33 9.32
N ARG A 93 8.84 -26.00 8.28
CA ARG A 93 10.21 -26.51 8.07
C ARG A 93 11.22 -25.95 9.07
N ILE A 94 10.85 -24.91 9.82
CA ILE A 94 11.69 -24.36 10.88
C ILE A 94 11.51 -25.25 12.12
N PRO A 95 12.57 -25.93 12.59
CA PRO A 95 12.49 -26.85 13.72
C PRO A 95 12.53 -26.05 15.04
N ASN A 96 11.52 -25.21 15.26
CA ASN A 96 11.32 -24.47 16.50
C ASN A 96 9.83 -24.49 16.87
N PRO A 97 9.43 -25.18 17.96
CA PRO A 97 8.02 -25.33 18.36
C PRO A 97 7.36 -23.99 18.71
N MET A 98 8.13 -22.98 19.08
CA MET A 98 7.63 -21.63 19.30
C MET A 98 7.20 -20.96 17.98
N VAL A 99 7.87 -21.26 16.87
CA VAL A 99 7.57 -20.69 15.55
C VAL A 99 6.36 -21.39 14.93
N GLN A 100 6.21 -22.69 15.14
CA GLN A 100 5.08 -23.48 14.63
C GLN A 100 3.74 -23.05 15.28
N ASN A 101 3.72 -22.79 16.59
CA ASN A 101 2.52 -22.35 17.30
C ASN A 101 2.01 -20.97 16.87
N PHE A 102 2.89 -20.11 16.33
CA PHE A 102 2.55 -18.78 15.83
C PHE A 102 2.64 -18.66 14.31
N SER A 103 2.71 -19.79 13.59
CA SER A 103 2.88 -19.82 12.12
C SER A 103 1.80 -19.02 11.39
N ASN A 104 0.58 -19.03 11.95
CA ASN A 104 -0.58 -18.30 11.46
C ASN A 104 -0.46 -16.77 11.62
N GLU A 105 -0.08 -16.29 12.82
CA GLU A 105 0.13 -14.85 13.04
C GLU A 105 1.35 -14.34 12.26
N ILE A 106 2.42 -15.14 12.18
CA ILE A 106 3.66 -14.78 11.49
C ILE A 106 3.43 -14.66 9.98
N SER A 107 2.72 -15.60 9.36
CA SER A 107 2.36 -15.52 7.93
C SER A 107 1.56 -14.27 7.61
N PHE A 108 0.56 -13.97 8.43
CA PHE A 108 -0.27 -12.78 8.23
C PHE A 108 0.55 -11.50 8.38
N ALA A 109 1.39 -11.40 9.41
CA ALA A 109 2.25 -10.24 9.64
C ALA A 109 3.24 -10.02 8.49
N ILE A 110 3.84 -11.09 7.95
CA ILE A 110 4.76 -11.01 6.80
C ILE A 110 4.04 -10.47 5.56
N VAL A 111 2.84 -10.97 5.25
CA VAL A 111 2.07 -10.51 4.08
C VAL A 111 1.69 -9.04 4.22
N VAL A 112 1.22 -8.63 5.40
CA VAL A 112 0.85 -7.22 5.66
C VAL A 112 2.07 -6.31 5.56
N MET A 113 3.21 -6.68 6.14
CA MET A 113 4.46 -5.90 6.04
C MET A 113 5.06 -5.86 4.65
N ALA A 114 4.86 -6.89 3.81
CA ALA A 114 5.38 -6.88 2.45
C ALA A 114 4.60 -5.91 1.53
N ILE A 115 3.35 -5.60 1.89
CA ILE A 115 2.45 -4.78 1.08
C ILE A 115 2.36 -3.33 1.58
N THR A 116 2.59 -3.12 2.88
CA THR A 116 2.52 -1.81 3.56
C THR A 116 3.90 -1.22 3.73
#